data_AF-A0A453LAN9-F1
#
_entry.id   AF-A0A453LAN9-F1
#
_cell.length_a   1.000
_cell.length_b   1.000
_cell.length_c   1.000
_cell.angle_alpha   90.00
_cell.angle_beta   90.00
_cell.angle_gamma   90.00
#
_symmetry.space_group_name_H-M   'P 1'
#
loop_
_entity.id
_entity.type
_entity.pdbx_description
1 polymer ?
#
loop_
_entity_poly.entity_id
_entity_poly.type
_entity_poly.pdbx_seq_one_letter_code
_entity_poly.pdbx_strand_id
1 'polypeptide(L)' 'MSRGRDPLALSQVIGDVLDPFVKSAAMRINYGEKEITNGTGVRSSAVLNAPQVEIEGRDRTKLYTLVSTQYM' A
#
# COMPACT_ATOMS: atom_id res chain seq x y z
N MET A 1 -0.23 -21.26 1.31
CA MET A 1 0.03 -20.28 0.24
C MET A 1 -1.05 -20.43 -0.82
N SER A 2 -2.13 -19.66 -0.74
CA SER A 2 -3.08 -19.59 -1.85
C SER A 2 -2.38 -18.87 -3.01
N ARG A 3 -2.28 -19.53 -4.16
CA ARG A 3 -1.70 -18.97 -5.40
C ARG A 3 -2.68 -18.00 -6.06
N GLY A 4 -3.15 -17.00 -5.32
CA GLY A 4 -3.77 -15.82 -5.90
C GLY A 4 -2.67 -14.99 -6.57
N ARG A 5 -2.86 -14.57 -7.82
CA ARG A 5 -1.94 -13.64 -8.48
C ARG A 5 -1.80 -12.37 -7.63
N ASP A 6 -0.59 -11.80 -7.56
CA ASP A 6 -0.32 -10.60 -6.75
C ASP A 6 -1.26 -9.46 -7.19
N PRO A 7 -2.07 -8.88 -6.29
CA PRO A 7 -2.99 -7.80 -6.63
C PRO A 7 -2.30 -6.62 -7.33
N LEU A 8 -1.04 -6.29 -6.98
CA LEU A 8 -0.30 -5.19 -7.61
C LEU A 8 0.07 -5.50 -9.06
N ALA A 9 0.32 -6.77 -9.38
CA ALA A 9 0.56 -7.21 -10.76
C ALA A 9 -0.75 -7.27 -11.54
N LEU A 10 -1.84 -7.75 -10.92
CA LEU A 10 -3.16 -7.79 -11.55
C LEU A 10 -3.68 -6.39 -11.93
N SER A 11 -3.39 -5.38 -11.11
CA SER A 11 -3.78 -3.99 -11.36
C SER A 11 -2.72 -3.18 -12.12
N GLN A 12 -1.70 -3.83 -12.68
CA GLN A 12 -0.61 -3.23 -13.48
C GLN A 12 0.23 -2.17 -12.75
N VAL A 13 0.10 -2.04 -11.42
CA VAL A 13 0.94 -1.15 -10.61
C VAL A 13 2.41 -1.56 -10.71
N ILE A 14 2.68 -2.88 -10.75
CA ILE A 14 3.97 -3.41 -11.17
C ILE A 14 4.04 -3.30 -12.70
N GLY A 15 5.03 -2.58 -13.20
CA GLY A 15 5.17 -2.20 -14.62
C GLY A 15 4.92 -0.71 -14.83
N ASP A 16 3.76 -0.20 -14.40
CA ASP A 16 3.41 1.21 -14.60
C ASP A 16 4.07 2.16 -13.58
N VAL A 17 4.23 1.69 -12.33
CA VAL A 17 4.73 2.53 -11.21
C VAL A 17 5.95 1.91 -10.53
N LEU A 18 5.96 0.59 -10.36
CA LEU A 18 7.00 -0.13 -9.63
C LEU A 18 7.65 -1.21 -10.51
N ASP A 19 8.96 -1.38 -10.38
CA ASP A 19 9.61 -2.60 -10.84
C ASP A 19 9.20 -3.80 -9.97
N PRO A 20 9.23 -5.04 -10.50
CA PRO A 20 9.00 -6.24 -9.71
C PRO A 20 9.93 -6.31 -8.49
N PHE A 21 9.38 -6.61 -7.32
CA PHE A 21 10.12 -6.60 -6.06
C PHE A 21 9.69 -7.72 -5.12
N VAL A 22 10.53 -8.02 -4.12
CA VAL A 22 10.20 -8.91 -3.00
C VAL A 22 9.80 -8.07 -1.79
N LYS A 23 8.61 -8.34 -1.24
CA LYS A 23 8.09 -7.61 -0.06
C LYS A 23 8.99 -7.84 1.16
N SER A 24 9.49 -6.75 1.76
CA SER A 24 10.43 -6.78 2.90
C SER A 24 9.82 -6.36 4.24
N ALA A 25 8.67 -5.70 4.22
CA ALA A 25 7.92 -5.24 5.38
C ALA A 25 6.42 -5.33 5.08
N ALA A 26 5.60 -5.49 6.12
CA ALA A 26 4.16 -5.32 6.01
C ALA A 26 3.79 -3.86 6.30
N MET A 27 2.79 -3.35 5.60
CA MET A 27 2.26 -1.99 5.78
C MET A 27 0.75 -2.07 5.92
N ARG A 28 0.20 -1.31 6.86
CA ARG A 28 -1.24 -1.13 7.05
C ARG A 28 -1.56 0.34 6.95
N ILE A 29 -2.62 0.66 6.22
CA ILE A 29 -3.05 2.04 5.95
C ILE A 29 -4.51 2.15 6.36
N ASN A 30 -4.80 3.05 7.29
CA ASN A 30 -6.15 3.30 7.79
C ASN A 30 -6.55 4.76 7.52
N TYR A 31 -7.73 4.96 6.93
CA TYR A 31 -8.39 6.26 6.88
C TYR A 31 -9.54 6.24 7.90
N GLY A 32 -9.36 6.93 9.03
CA GLY A 32 -10.23 6.75 10.20
C GLY A 32 -10.18 5.30 10.68
N GLU A 33 -11.35 4.69 10.89
CA GLU A 33 -11.47 3.29 11.33
C GLU A 33 -11.39 2.26 10.19
N LYS A 34 -11.22 2.71 8.93
CA LYS A 34 -11.23 1.83 7.76
C LYS A 34 -9.82 1.50 7.28
N GLU A 35 -9.46 0.23 7.39
CA GLU A 35 -8.27 -0.34 6.73
C GLU A 35 -8.48 -0.42 5.21
N ILE A 36 -7.49 0.06 4.45
CA ILE A 36 -7.47 0.02 2.99
C ILE A 36 -6.52 -1.07 2.53
N THR A 37 -6.97 -1.88 1.59
CA THR A 37 -6.17 -2.91 0.91
C THR A 37 -6.19 -2.69 -0.60
N ASN A 38 -5.31 -3.37 -1.34
CA ASN A 38 -5.23 -3.25 -2.80
C ASN A 38 -6.60 -3.47 -3.46
N GLY A 39 -7.05 -2.49 -4.26
CA GLY A 39 -8.34 -2.52 -4.94
C GLY A 39 -9.54 -2.04 -4.10
N THR A 40 -9.33 -1.58 -2.86
CA THR A 40 -10.43 -1.02 -2.05
C THR A 40 -10.94 0.29 -2.66
N GLY A 41 -12.21 0.31 -3.07
CA GLY A 41 -12.88 1.54 -3.46
C GLY A 41 -13.08 2.49 -2.27
N VAL A 42 -12.69 3.76 -2.44
CA VAL A 42 -12.83 4.81 -1.42
C VAL A 42 -13.48 6.04 -2.05
N ARG A 43 -14.38 6.69 -1.30
CA ARG A 43 -14.95 7.98 -1.71
C ARG A 43 -13.90 9.07 -1.47
N SER A 44 -13.83 10.06 -2.36
CA SER A 44 -12.87 11.17 -2.23
C SER A 44 -12.98 11.91 -0.89
N SER A 45 -14.19 12.04 -0.35
CA SER A 45 -14.41 12.67 0.97
C SER A 45 -13.83 11.87 2.14
N ALA A 46 -13.60 10.56 1.98
CA ALA A 46 -13.05 9.70 3.02
C ALA A 46 -11.51 9.76 3.10
N VAL A 47 -10.85 10.38 2.12
CA VAL A 47 -9.38 10.45 2.01
C VAL A 47 -8.86 11.89 2.07
N LEU A 48 -9.64 12.82 2.62
CA LEU A 48 -9.27 14.24 2.74
C LEU A 48 -8.12 14.48 3.72
N ASN A 49 -8.04 13.67 4.77
CA ASN A 49 -6.99 13.75 5.79
C ASN A 49 -5.95 12.66 5.56
N ALA A 50 -4.71 12.90 6.00
CA ALA A 50 -3.66 11.90 5.94
C ALA A 50 -4.05 10.62 6.71
N PRO A 51 -3.72 9.43 6.19
CA PRO A 51 -4.03 8.17 6.86
C PRO A 51 -3.10 7.92 8.04
N GLN A 52 -3.55 7.04 8.94
CA GLN A 52 -2.64 6.36 9.87
C GLN A 52 -1.92 5.25 9.10
N VAL A 53 -0.59 5.21 9.23
CA VAL A 53 0.26 4.24 8.57
C VAL A 53 1.09 3.50 9.59
N GLU A 54 1.03 2.18 9.53
CA GLU A 54 1.80 1.28 10.38
C GLU A 54 2.70 0.43 9.49
N ILE A 55 3.97 0.34 9.83
CA ILE A 55 4.95 -0.47 9.12
C ILE A 55 5.53 -1.49 10.08
N GLU A 56 5.26 -2.75 9.81
CA GLU A 56 5.84 -3.88 10.51
C GLU A 56 7.06 -4.38 9.72
N GLY A 57 8.21 -3.82 10.07
CA GLY A 57 9.52 -4.21 9.54
C GLY A 57 10.17 -5.32 10.38
N ARG A 58 11.01 -6.15 9.74
CA ARG A 58 11.81 -7.17 10.45
C ARG A 58 12.95 -6.57 11.28
N ASP A 59 13.36 -5.36 10.94
CA ASP A 59 14.49 -4.65 11.53
C ASP A 59 14.04 -3.26 11.97
N ARG A 60 14.11 -3.01 13.29
CA ARG A 60 13.68 -1.76 13.93
C ARG A 60 14.68 -0.62 13.76
N THR A 61 15.89 -0.90 13.28
CA THR A 61 16.92 0.13 13.01
C THR A 61 16.73 0.79 11.65
N LYS A 62 15.91 0.20 10.77
CA LYS A 62 15.63 0.75 9.45
C LYS A 62 14.65 1.90 9.53
N LEU A 63 15.00 2.98 8.84
CA LEU A 63 14.11 4.08 8.54
C LEU A 63 13.46 3.82 7.17
N TYR A 64 12.20 4.19 7.04
CA TYR A 64 11.42 4.00 5.83
C TYR A 64 10.94 5.35 5.31
N THR A 65 10.82 5.46 3.99
CA THR A 65 10.17 6.57 3.32
C THR A 65 8.85 6.09 2.75
N LEU A 66 7.76 6.80 3.06
CA LEU A 66 6.45 6.56 2.48
C LEU A 66 6.23 7.52 1.31
N VAL A 67 5.82 6.99 0.16
CA VAL A 67 5.46 7.77 -1.02
C VAL A 67 4.00 7.50 -1.36
N SER A 68 3.22 8.57 -1.54
CA SER A 68 1.86 8.51 -2.10
C SER A 68 1.87 9.25 -3.43
N THR A 69 1.38 8.61 -4.49
CA THR A 69 1.29 9.22 -5.83
C THR A 69 -0.12 9.04 -6.38
N GLN A 70 -0.60 10.05 -7.08
CA GLN A 70 -1.80 10.00 -7.90
C GLN A 70 -1.42 10.50 -9.28
N TYR A 71 -1.47 9.63 -10.28
CA TYR A 71 -1.36 10.05 -11.67
C TYR A 71 -2.71 10.64 -12.10
N MET A 72 -2.68 11.85 -12.67
CA MET A 72 -3.82 12.48 -13.35
C MET A 72 -3.99 11.92 -14.75
#